data_AF-A0A2H0W6J9-F1
#
_entry.id   AF-A0A2H0W6J9-F1
#
_cell.length_a   1.000
_cell.length_b   1.000
_cell.length_c   1.000
_cell.angle_alpha   90.00
_cell.angle_beta   90.00
_cell.angle_gamma   90.00
#
_symmetry.space_group_name_H-M   'P 1'
#
loop_
_entity.id
_entity.type
_entity.pdbx_description
1 polymer ?
#
loop_
_entity_poly.entity_id
_entity_poly.type
_entity_poly.pdbx_seq_one_letter_code
_entity_poly.pdbx_strand_id
1 'polypeptide(L)'
;MFSLVRSIKTWLRKMKGQYLFSHSLTASGGSFNSQKNEPRIIEDWKVLLEEKIEQGHHSTKTIIPAFRGLHHQLSRKYRWYHQWHTWKLAPAVHALLLFLVIATGTYQGFKIASIKNPTEKVHAGNYCQSTGGGGNWSSASSWTNCSGGYPQTSDSVEIMSGDTITLDIDSWILSLTIDEGGTFDASSNTLSLAGIGTPLTVLGTFNASTSTIKYLGAGDVTVTATSYNNLSTVPNMGKNSYTVSGAGNSAYNGTYTKTNDFYNDYPIYTNGTKDMVAHPSTATQGDWDLTENNLYEAIAYSVNTTNLSIIPDSGWTVIEGVAPAPTMATVDGGTVTYTFSSGSISVGGDYVNGNTACELITDADSNNPVLGIIGSFTNSINATFIAPSATSMLVAGDWTNSGTFTHSSGTVVLYGVSQTISGETTFYNLSNYDASDLTILFASGTTQTIENVFTMVTTSGHNITLGRSGGSGTDQWHITMAANTLAYVTIENSYNTTGVGQDTANTTDGGNNTNWFSTSSTPTPPSGSSIGSIDTTSFTVSWTDNSSDET
;
A
#
# COMPACT_ATOMS: atom_id res chain seq x y z
N MET A 1 -39.44 11.75 -22.39
CA MET A 1 -39.78 12.56 -21.20
C MET A 1 -40.20 14.01 -21.53
N PHE A 2 -39.48 14.73 -22.41
CA PHE A 2 -39.82 16.12 -22.77
C PHE A 2 -41.21 16.32 -23.42
N SER A 3 -41.72 15.34 -24.18
CA SER A 3 -43.08 15.37 -24.78
C SER A 3 -44.22 15.29 -23.74
N LEU A 4 -44.03 14.49 -22.68
CA LEU A 4 -45.01 14.33 -21.60
C LEU A 4 -45.08 15.58 -20.71
N VAL A 5 -43.92 16.18 -20.41
CA VAL A 5 -43.84 17.43 -19.65
C VAL A 5 -44.43 18.61 -20.44
N ARG A 6 -44.25 18.65 -21.77
CA ARG A 6 -44.91 19.66 -22.64
C ARG A 6 -46.43 19.48 -22.66
N SER A 7 -46.91 18.24 -22.69
CA SER A 7 -48.35 17.93 -22.69
C SER A 7 -49.02 18.31 -21.36
N ILE A 8 -48.36 18.07 -20.23
CA ILE A 8 -48.85 18.43 -18.89
C ILE A 8 -48.83 19.95 -18.67
N LYS A 9 -47.78 20.68 -19.13
CA LYS A 9 -47.75 22.16 -19.08
C LYS A 9 -48.84 22.79 -19.94
N THR A 10 -49.13 22.22 -21.11
CA THR A 10 -50.18 22.74 -22.02
C THR A 10 -51.58 22.47 -21.46
N TRP A 11 -51.76 21.33 -20.78
CA TRP A 11 -53.00 20.99 -20.09
C TRP A 11 -53.27 21.87 -18.86
N LEU A 12 -52.24 22.17 -18.05
CA LEU A 12 -52.35 23.08 -16.90
C LEU A 12 -52.67 24.54 -17.30
N ARG A 13 -52.22 25.01 -18.47
CA ARG A 13 -52.57 26.34 -19.00
C ARG A 13 -54.04 26.43 -19.43
N LYS A 14 -54.62 25.35 -19.97
CA LYS A 14 -56.06 25.30 -20.30
C LYS A 14 -56.97 25.31 -19.07
N MET A 15 -56.50 24.77 -17.93
CA MET A 15 -57.25 24.77 -16.66
C MET A 15 -57.31 26.16 -15.99
N LYS A 16 -56.25 26.99 -16.09
CA LYS A 16 -56.28 28.36 -15.57
C LYS A 16 -57.25 29.29 -16.34
N GLY A 17 -57.48 29.04 -17.62
CA GLY A 17 -58.42 29.81 -18.44
C GLY A 17 -59.90 29.59 -18.13
N GLN A 18 -60.26 28.48 -17.46
CA GLN A 18 -61.66 28.16 -17.13
C GLN A 18 -62.08 28.55 -15.70
N TYR A 19 -61.15 29.02 -14.87
CA TYR A 19 -61.46 29.52 -13.52
C TYR A 19 -61.83 31.01 -13.47
N LEU A 20 -61.72 31.76 -14.58
CA LEU A 20 -62.03 33.19 -14.67
C LEU A 20 -63.40 33.51 -15.32
N PHE A 21 -64.26 32.52 -15.54
CA PHE A 21 -65.61 32.72 -16.08
C PHE A 21 -66.67 32.01 -15.22
N SER A 22 -66.96 32.56 -14.05
CA SER A 22 -68.28 32.42 -13.37
C SER A 22 -68.32 33.20 -12.07
N HIS A 23 -68.52 34.51 -12.17
CA HIS A 23 -69.31 35.28 -11.20
C HIS A 23 -69.73 36.60 -11.86
N SER A 24 -70.70 36.54 -12.77
CA SER A 24 -71.65 37.63 -12.95
C SER A 24 -73.04 37.05 -12.69
N LEU A 25 -73.65 37.47 -11.59
CA LEU A 25 -75.08 37.28 -11.37
C LEU A 25 -75.58 38.48 -10.57
N THR A 26 -76.13 39.40 -11.34
CA THR A 26 -76.96 40.53 -10.99
C THR A 26 -78.09 40.08 -10.07
N ALA A 27 -78.18 40.65 -8.87
CA ALA A 27 -79.32 40.45 -7.99
C ALA A 27 -80.41 41.49 -8.31
N SER A 28 -81.57 41.02 -8.77
CA SER A 28 -82.81 41.78 -8.85
C SER A 28 -83.83 41.24 -7.85
N GLY A 29 -84.24 42.10 -6.91
CA GLY A 29 -85.61 42.19 -6.36
C GLY A 29 -86.17 41.03 -5.51
N GLY A 30 -86.46 41.32 -4.23
CA GLY A 30 -87.45 40.58 -3.45
C GLY A 30 -87.26 40.69 -1.93
N SER A 31 -87.97 41.63 -1.29
CA SER A 31 -88.09 41.74 0.16
C SER A 31 -89.09 40.71 0.69
N PHE A 32 -88.76 39.97 1.74
CA PHE A 32 -89.75 39.39 2.64
C PHE A 32 -89.24 39.37 4.08
N ASN A 33 -90.09 39.89 4.96
CA ASN A 33 -89.88 40.20 6.36
C ASN A 33 -90.56 39.14 7.26
N SER A 34 -90.22 39.17 8.54
CA SER A 34 -91.02 38.74 9.70
C SER A 34 -90.99 37.26 10.15
N GLN A 35 -90.25 37.05 11.24
CA GLN A 35 -90.60 36.39 12.51
C GLN A 35 -91.23 34.99 12.59
N LYS A 36 -90.65 34.25 13.55
CA LYS A 36 -91.18 33.19 14.45
C LYS A 36 -91.24 31.74 13.94
N ASN A 37 -90.55 30.91 14.73
CA ASN A 37 -90.62 29.46 14.88
C ASN A 37 -90.21 28.61 13.67
N GLU A 38 -89.06 27.93 13.77
CA GLU A 38 -88.91 26.50 13.40
C GLU A 38 -87.49 25.97 13.69
N PRO A 39 -87.13 25.63 14.95
CA PRO A 39 -85.87 24.94 15.24
C PRO A 39 -85.84 23.47 14.76
N ARG A 40 -87.00 22.90 14.37
CA ARG A 40 -87.14 21.47 14.10
C ARG A 40 -86.75 21.00 12.69
N ILE A 41 -86.61 21.90 11.72
CA ILE A 41 -86.16 21.52 10.37
C ILE A 41 -84.63 21.49 10.29
N ILE A 42 -83.92 22.31 11.07
CA ILE A 42 -82.46 22.44 10.96
C ILE A 42 -81.71 21.22 11.54
N GLU A 43 -82.26 20.58 12.57
CA GLU A 43 -81.64 19.39 13.18
C GLU A 43 -81.77 18.13 12.31
N ASP A 44 -82.91 17.91 11.64
CA ASP A 44 -83.09 16.80 10.69
C ASP A 44 -82.18 16.95 9.46
N TRP A 45 -81.99 18.19 8.98
CA TRP A 45 -81.04 18.44 7.88
C TRP A 45 -79.59 18.25 8.30
N LYS A 46 -79.21 18.55 9.55
CA LYS A 46 -77.85 18.28 10.06
C LYS A 46 -77.54 16.79 10.11
N VAL A 47 -78.46 15.96 10.61
CA VAL A 47 -78.26 14.50 10.66
C VAL A 47 -78.16 13.90 9.27
N LEU A 48 -79.01 14.32 8.32
CA LEU A 48 -78.93 13.88 6.91
C LEU A 48 -77.68 14.41 6.18
N LEU A 49 -77.17 15.59 6.57
CA LEU A 49 -75.94 16.15 6.01
C LEU A 49 -74.71 15.44 6.56
N GLU A 50 -74.67 15.15 7.86
CA GLU A 50 -73.58 14.40 8.51
C GLU A 50 -73.52 12.96 8.00
N GLU A 51 -74.66 12.27 7.85
CA GLU A 51 -74.72 10.92 7.25
C GLU A 51 -74.24 10.92 5.78
N LYS A 52 -74.58 11.96 5.00
CA LYS A 52 -74.09 12.10 3.61
C LYS A 52 -72.63 12.54 3.50
N ILE A 53 -72.14 13.35 4.44
CA ILE A 53 -70.72 13.75 4.52
C ILE A 53 -69.86 12.55 4.90
N GLU A 54 -70.33 11.70 5.82
CA GLU A 54 -69.63 10.48 6.23
C GLU A 54 -69.61 9.44 5.10
N GLN A 55 -70.72 9.24 4.36
CA GLN A 55 -70.73 8.39 3.16
C GLN A 55 -69.85 8.96 2.01
N GLY A 56 -69.73 10.28 1.86
CA GLY A 56 -68.85 10.91 0.88
C GLY A 56 -67.36 10.81 1.20
N HIS A 57 -67.01 10.74 2.49
CA HIS A 57 -65.62 10.65 2.95
C HIS A 57 -64.99 9.26 2.84
N HIS A 58 -65.79 8.20 2.65
CA HIS A 58 -65.27 6.86 2.39
C HIS A 58 -64.79 6.64 0.93
N SER A 59 -65.25 7.44 -0.05
CA SER A 59 -65.01 7.17 -1.47
C SER A 59 -63.80 7.88 -2.12
N THR A 60 -63.06 8.75 -1.41
CA THR A 60 -61.97 9.54 -2.03
C THR A 60 -60.74 9.78 -1.15
N LYS A 61 -60.38 8.83 -0.27
CA LYS A 61 -59.07 8.84 0.40
C LYS A 61 -57.96 8.42 -0.58
N THR A 62 -57.68 9.27 -1.57
CA THR A 62 -56.46 9.12 -2.39
C THR A 62 -55.26 9.41 -1.49
N ILE A 63 -54.36 8.43 -1.37
CA ILE A 63 -53.18 8.47 -0.48
C ILE A 63 -52.23 9.64 -0.82
N ILE A 64 -52.25 10.12 -2.07
CA ILE A 64 -51.41 11.21 -2.54
C ILE A 64 -52.29 12.47 -2.77
N PRO A 65 -52.13 13.54 -1.98
CA PRO A 65 -53.00 14.71 -2.02
C PRO A 65 -53.11 15.39 -3.40
N ALA A 66 -52.04 15.33 -4.20
CA ALA A 66 -51.99 15.94 -5.53
C ALA A 66 -52.99 15.33 -6.54
N PHE A 67 -53.39 14.06 -6.36
CA PHE A 67 -54.31 13.37 -7.27
C PHE A 67 -55.78 13.50 -6.88
N ARG A 68 -56.09 14.15 -5.74
CA ARG A 68 -57.45 14.31 -5.23
C ARG A 68 -58.37 15.03 -6.24
N GLY A 69 -57.86 16.05 -6.92
CA GLY A 69 -58.60 16.78 -7.95
C GLY A 69 -58.93 15.93 -9.18
N LEU A 70 -57.99 15.09 -9.61
CA LEU A 70 -58.18 14.18 -10.75
C LEU A 70 -59.17 13.05 -10.40
N HIS A 71 -59.03 12.42 -9.23
CA HIS A 71 -59.96 11.39 -8.76
C HIS A 71 -61.39 11.89 -8.65
N HIS A 72 -61.57 13.13 -8.14
CA HIS A 72 -62.89 13.75 -8.04
C HIS A 72 -63.50 14.05 -9.41
N GLN A 73 -62.70 14.48 -10.40
CA GLN A 73 -63.21 14.66 -11.76
C GLN A 73 -63.55 13.34 -12.46
N LEU A 74 -62.73 12.30 -12.26
CA LEU A 74 -62.97 10.97 -12.83
C LEU A 74 -64.21 10.30 -12.24
N SER A 75 -64.44 10.44 -10.92
CA SER A 75 -65.64 9.89 -10.27
C SER A 75 -66.92 10.56 -10.75
N ARG A 76 -66.90 11.87 -10.99
CA ARG A 76 -68.06 12.59 -11.54
C ARG A 76 -68.31 12.29 -13.02
N LYS A 77 -67.26 12.04 -13.79
CA LYS A 77 -67.36 11.87 -15.25
C LYS A 77 -67.68 10.43 -15.66
N TYR A 78 -67.18 9.43 -14.92
CA TYR A 78 -67.32 8.02 -15.27
C TYR A 78 -68.00 7.23 -14.16
N ARG A 79 -69.24 6.77 -14.41
CA ARG A 79 -70.02 5.99 -13.45
C ARG A 79 -69.32 4.71 -12.99
N TRP A 80 -68.66 4.00 -13.92
CA TRP A 80 -67.90 2.79 -13.61
C TRP A 80 -66.75 3.06 -12.62
N TYR A 81 -66.11 4.22 -12.73
CA TYR A 81 -65.00 4.62 -11.87
C TYR A 81 -65.50 4.94 -10.47
N HIS A 82 -66.62 5.66 -10.36
CA HIS A 82 -67.27 5.90 -9.07
C HIS A 82 -67.70 4.60 -8.39
N GLN A 83 -68.33 3.69 -9.14
CA GLN A 83 -68.80 2.41 -8.63
C GLN A 83 -67.63 1.51 -8.17
N TRP A 84 -66.52 1.51 -8.91
CA TRP A 84 -65.30 0.80 -8.51
C TRP A 84 -64.73 1.30 -7.17
N HIS A 85 -64.77 2.62 -6.91
CA HIS A 85 -64.35 3.20 -5.62
C HIS A 85 -65.30 2.91 -4.45
N THR A 86 -66.51 2.40 -4.72
CA THR A 86 -67.45 1.97 -3.67
C THR A 86 -67.29 0.49 -3.28
N TRP A 87 -66.43 -0.27 -3.99
CA TRP A 87 -66.19 -1.66 -3.65
C TRP A 87 -65.37 -1.79 -2.36
N LYS A 88 -65.73 -2.74 -1.48
CA LYS A 88 -65.05 -2.96 -0.19
C LYS A 88 -63.54 -3.21 -0.31
N LEU A 89 -63.10 -3.80 -1.44
CA LEU A 89 -61.69 -4.11 -1.71
C LEU A 89 -60.95 -3.01 -2.49
N ALA A 90 -61.62 -1.93 -2.90
CA ALA A 90 -61.00 -0.86 -3.68
C ALA A 90 -59.75 -0.24 -3.02
N PRO A 91 -59.68 -0.03 -1.70
CA PRO A 91 -58.48 0.49 -1.05
C PRO A 91 -57.27 -0.47 -1.17
N ALA A 92 -57.49 -1.77 -1.05
CA ALA A 92 -56.44 -2.78 -1.17
C ALA A 92 -55.89 -2.86 -2.60
N VAL A 93 -56.76 -2.77 -3.60
CA VAL A 93 -56.36 -2.75 -5.03
C VAL A 93 -55.59 -1.48 -5.38
N HIS A 94 -55.97 -0.32 -4.82
CA HIS A 94 -55.19 0.91 -4.98
C HIS A 94 -53.80 0.79 -4.38
N ALA A 95 -53.70 0.23 -3.16
CA ALA A 95 -52.41 0.05 -2.50
C ALA A 95 -51.50 -0.89 -3.31
N LEU A 96 -52.05 -1.99 -3.85
CA LEU A 96 -51.31 -2.94 -4.69
C LEU A 96 -50.80 -2.27 -5.99
N LEU A 97 -51.65 -1.53 -6.69
CA LEU A 97 -51.27 -0.83 -7.91
C LEU A 97 -50.24 0.27 -7.65
N LEU A 98 -50.39 1.01 -6.55
CA LEU A 98 -49.42 2.01 -6.13
C LEU A 98 -48.07 1.36 -5.79
N PHE A 99 -48.09 0.21 -5.10
CA PHE A 99 -46.88 -0.55 -4.77
C PHE A 99 -46.18 -1.06 -6.02
N LEU A 100 -46.93 -1.59 -7.00
CA LEU A 100 -46.38 -2.02 -8.30
C LEU A 100 -45.78 -0.86 -9.09
N VAL A 101 -46.43 0.30 -9.11
CA VAL A 101 -45.93 1.51 -9.79
C VAL A 101 -44.67 2.05 -9.08
N ILE A 102 -44.64 2.03 -7.76
CA ILE A 102 -43.45 2.43 -6.99
C ILE A 102 -42.32 1.43 -7.20
N ALA A 103 -42.56 0.12 -7.11
CA ALA A 103 -41.55 -0.92 -7.30
C ALA A 103 -40.96 -0.92 -8.73
N THR A 104 -41.80 -0.70 -9.75
CA THR A 104 -41.31 -0.55 -11.13
C THR A 104 -40.60 0.79 -11.33
N GLY A 105 -41.10 1.86 -10.71
CA GLY A 105 -40.46 3.19 -10.72
C GLY A 105 -39.10 3.20 -10.02
N THR A 106 -38.95 2.51 -8.89
CA THR A 106 -37.66 2.37 -8.19
C THR A 106 -36.72 1.47 -8.98
N TYR A 107 -37.17 0.34 -9.52
CA TYR A 107 -36.35 -0.54 -10.35
C TYR A 107 -35.80 0.18 -11.59
N GLN A 108 -36.65 0.93 -12.31
CA GLN A 108 -36.20 1.72 -13.46
C GLN A 108 -35.40 2.96 -13.04
N GLY A 109 -35.70 3.56 -11.90
CA GLY A 109 -34.92 4.63 -11.28
C GLY A 109 -33.50 4.18 -10.95
N PHE A 110 -33.33 2.97 -10.40
CA PHE A 110 -32.03 2.36 -10.14
C PHE A 110 -31.27 2.05 -11.42
N LYS A 111 -31.93 1.53 -12.47
CA LYS A 111 -31.29 1.32 -13.78
C LYS A 111 -30.85 2.62 -14.46
N ILE A 112 -31.63 3.70 -14.32
CA ILE A 112 -31.29 5.00 -14.93
C ILE A 112 -30.24 5.74 -14.10
N ALA A 113 -30.28 5.64 -12.76
CA ALA A 113 -29.23 6.19 -11.89
C ALA A 113 -27.88 5.51 -12.12
N SER A 114 -27.87 4.21 -12.44
CA SER A 114 -26.65 3.47 -12.78
C SER A 114 -26.06 3.80 -14.17
N ILE A 115 -26.80 4.49 -15.05
CA ILE A 115 -26.35 4.79 -16.43
C ILE A 115 -26.16 6.31 -16.67
N LYS A 116 -26.58 7.18 -15.74
CA LYS A 116 -26.55 8.65 -15.96
C LYS A 116 -26.01 9.50 -14.81
N ASN A 117 -25.29 8.90 -13.89
CA ASN A 117 -24.27 9.65 -13.18
C ASN A 117 -22.92 9.13 -13.65
N PRO A 118 -22.31 9.68 -14.72
CA PRO A 118 -20.89 9.92 -14.56
C PRO A 118 -20.81 10.78 -13.31
N THR A 119 -20.37 10.22 -12.19
CA THR A 119 -19.67 11.02 -11.22
C THR A 119 -18.58 11.70 -12.03
N GLU A 120 -18.83 12.94 -12.45
CA GLU A 120 -17.79 13.86 -12.84
C GLU A 120 -16.96 13.95 -11.57
N LYS A 121 -15.91 13.12 -11.52
CA LYS A 121 -14.92 13.16 -10.45
C LYS A 121 -14.47 14.62 -10.44
N VAL A 122 -14.82 15.35 -9.38
CA VAL A 122 -14.41 16.74 -9.25
C VAL A 122 -12.92 16.69 -8.95
N HIS A 123 -12.12 16.89 -9.98
CA HIS A 123 -10.68 16.80 -9.88
C HIS A 123 -10.11 18.11 -9.33
N ALA A 124 -9.24 18.00 -8.32
CA ALA A 124 -8.48 19.13 -7.81
C ALA A 124 -7.51 19.68 -8.87
N GLY A 125 -6.95 20.87 -8.65
CA GLY A 125 -6.04 21.53 -9.61
C GLY A 125 -4.75 20.77 -9.97
N ASN A 126 -4.43 19.68 -9.26
CA ASN A 126 -3.27 18.82 -9.48
C ASN A 126 -3.71 17.47 -10.07
N TYR A 127 -4.39 17.53 -11.22
CA TYR A 127 -4.98 16.35 -11.82
C TYR A 127 -4.67 16.24 -13.30
N CYS A 128 -4.06 15.13 -13.68
CA CYS A 128 -3.56 14.84 -15.00
C CYS A 128 -4.37 13.71 -15.63
N GLN A 129 -4.91 13.93 -16.82
CA GLN A 129 -5.59 12.86 -17.58
C GLN A 129 -4.89 12.64 -18.89
N SER A 130 -4.73 11.37 -19.28
CA SER A 130 -4.30 11.06 -20.63
C SER A 130 -5.34 11.54 -21.66
N THR A 131 -4.87 11.85 -22.86
CA THR A 131 -5.73 12.22 -23.99
C THR A 131 -5.14 11.76 -25.31
N GLY A 132 -5.95 11.79 -26.37
CA GLY A 132 -5.48 11.64 -27.74
C GLY A 132 -5.03 10.23 -28.15
N GLY A 133 -5.47 9.17 -27.46
CA GLY A 133 -5.02 7.80 -27.72
C GLY A 133 -3.72 7.43 -26.98
N GLY A 134 -3.18 8.35 -26.19
CA GLY A 134 -1.94 8.17 -25.43
C GLY A 134 -0.68 8.68 -26.15
N GLY A 135 0.48 8.20 -25.71
CA GLY A 135 1.79 8.67 -26.15
C GLY A 135 2.85 8.56 -25.06
N ASN A 136 3.93 9.31 -25.22
CA ASN A 136 5.01 9.38 -24.21
C ASN A 136 4.57 10.20 -23.00
N TRP A 137 5.02 9.79 -21.81
CA TRP A 137 4.78 10.49 -20.56
C TRP A 137 5.32 11.91 -20.59
N SER A 138 6.52 12.13 -21.09
CA SER A 138 7.16 13.45 -21.17
C SER A 138 6.50 14.41 -22.16
N SER A 139 5.60 13.92 -23.02
CA SER A 139 4.94 14.75 -24.03
C SER A 139 3.69 15.42 -23.46
N ALA A 140 3.68 16.76 -23.43
CA ALA A 140 2.52 17.54 -23.00
C ALA A 140 1.26 17.26 -23.83
N SER A 141 1.39 16.79 -25.08
CA SER A 141 0.25 16.43 -25.93
C SER A 141 -0.47 15.16 -25.49
N SER A 142 0.20 14.31 -24.70
CA SER A 142 -0.38 13.07 -24.16
C SER A 142 -1.34 13.35 -23.00
N TRP A 143 -1.39 14.59 -22.51
CA TRP A 143 -2.06 14.96 -21.27
C TRP A 143 -3.01 16.14 -21.43
N THR A 144 -4.01 16.18 -20.55
CA THR A 144 -4.83 17.34 -20.27
C THR A 144 -4.91 17.56 -18.76
N ASN A 145 -5.29 18.78 -18.36
CA ASN A 145 -5.37 19.22 -16.96
C ASN A 145 -4.03 19.25 -16.17
N CYS A 146 -2.91 18.86 -16.78
CA CYS A 146 -1.56 18.92 -16.19
C CYS A 146 -0.88 20.31 -16.28
N SER A 147 -1.40 21.38 -15.69
CA SER A 147 -0.74 22.71 -15.61
C SER A 147 0.00 23.21 -16.88
N GLY A 148 -0.44 22.81 -18.08
CA GLY A 148 0.19 23.13 -19.38
C GLY A 148 1.38 22.26 -19.83
N GLY A 149 1.71 21.18 -19.13
CA GLY A 149 2.82 20.26 -19.43
C GLY A 149 2.46 18.78 -19.29
N TYR A 150 3.31 18.02 -18.61
CA TYR A 150 3.14 16.60 -18.29
C TYR A 150 3.17 16.39 -16.76
N PRO A 151 2.74 15.22 -16.22
CA PRO A 151 2.58 15.00 -14.79
C PRO A 151 3.83 15.30 -13.94
N GLN A 152 3.62 16.00 -12.82
CA GLN A 152 4.63 16.43 -11.84
C GLN A 152 4.35 15.86 -10.43
N THR A 153 5.24 16.17 -9.49
CA THR A 153 5.31 15.59 -8.12
C THR A 153 4.02 15.64 -7.30
N SER A 154 3.17 16.64 -7.51
CA SER A 154 1.91 16.82 -6.79
C SER A 154 0.68 16.24 -7.50
N ASP A 155 0.85 15.73 -8.72
CA ASP A 155 -0.27 15.39 -9.59
C ASP A 155 -0.82 14.00 -9.31
N SER A 156 -2.15 13.91 -9.31
CA SER A 156 -2.85 12.63 -9.45
C SER A 156 -3.11 12.39 -10.93
N VAL A 157 -2.70 11.22 -11.42
CA VAL A 157 -2.71 10.88 -12.84
C VAL A 157 -3.76 9.81 -13.11
N GLU A 158 -4.54 9.99 -14.16
CA GLU A 158 -5.48 9.00 -14.69
C GLU A 158 -5.16 8.70 -16.15
N ILE A 159 -4.93 7.42 -16.46
CA ILE A 159 -4.83 6.92 -17.83
C ILE A 159 -6.20 6.39 -18.22
N MET A 160 -6.82 7.11 -19.14
CA MET A 160 -8.19 6.88 -19.60
C MET A 160 -8.31 5.62 -20.45
N SER A 161 -9.53 5.08 -20.51
CA SER A 161 -9.88 3.97 -21.40
C SER A 161 -9.52 4.26 -22.86
N GLY A 162 -8.79 3.34 -23.50
CA GLY A 162 -8.36 3.46 -24.90
C GLY A 162 -7.04 4.19 -25.11
N ASP A 163 -6.48 4.82 -24.08
CA ASP A 163 -5.17 5.47 -24.16
C ASP A 163 -4.04 4.52 -23.75
N THR A 164 -2.88 4.65 -24.40
CA THR A 164 -1.64 3.95 -24.01
C THR A 164 -0.55 4.96 -23.69
N ILE A 165 -0.10 5.02 -22.43
CA ILE A 165 0.99 5.91 -22.00
C ILE A 165 2.25 5.10 -21.75
N THR A 166 3.36 5.51 -22.37
CA THR A 166 4.70 4.96 -22.11
C THR A 166 5.51 5.92 -21.23
N LEU A 167 6.01 5.43 -20.10
CA LEU A 167 6.93 6.17 -19.22
C LEU A 167 8.31 6.24 -19.87
N ASP A 168 8.64 7.35 -20.50
CA ASP A 168 9.91 7.57 -21.22
C ASP A 168 10.96 8.35 -20.40
N ILE A 169 10.60 8.81 -19.20
CA ILE A 169 11.47 9.48 -18.24
C ILE A 169 11.16 9.00 -16.82
N ASP A 170 12.16 9.00 -15.93
CA ASP A 170 11.91 8.87 -14.49
C ASP A 170 10.94 9.96 -14.04
N SER A 171 9.90 9.59 -13.30
CA SER A 171 8.83 10.50 -12.91
C SER A 171 8.43 10.32 -11.46
N TRP A 172 8.00 11.42 -10.86
CA TRP A 172 7.50 11.48 -9.50
C TRP A 172 6.14 12.16 -9.54
N ILE A 173 5.12 11.49 -9.01
CA ILE A 173 3.73 11.95 -8.92
C ILE A 173 3.12 11.61 -7.56
N LEU A 174 1.90 12.10 -7.30
CA LEU A 174 1.13 11.74 -6.12
C LEU A 174 0.51 10.35 -6.28
N SER A 175 -0.23 10.11 -7.36
CA SER A 175 -0.91 8.83 -7.61
C SER A 175 -1.12 8.55 -9.09
N LEU A 176 -1.29 7.28 -9.45
CA LEU A 176 -1.64 6.82 -10.79
C LEU A 176 -2.87 5.89 -10.73
N THR A 177 -3.88 6.21 -11.52
CA THR A 177 -5.02 5.32 -11.82
C THR A 177 -4.95 4.93 -13.29
N ILE A 178 -5.01 3.63 -13.58
CA ILE A 178 -5.15 3.09 -14.93
C ILE A 178 -6.58 2.59 -15.05
N ASP A 179 -7.43 3.31 -15.79
CA ASP A 179 -8.83 2.93 -15.98
C ASP A 179 -8.97 1.67 -16.82
N GLU A 180 -10.13 1.01 -16.74
CA GLU A 180 -10.46 -0.15 -17.56
C GLU A 180 -10.28 0.18 -19.06
N GLY A 181 -9.45 -0.60 -19.75
CA GLY A 181 -9.10 -0.39 -21.16
C GLY A 181 -7.99 0.64 -21.41
N GLY A 182 -7.50 1.35 -20.39
CA GLY A 182 -6.27 2.13 -20.45
C GLY A 182 -5.03 1.24 -20.32
N THR A 183 -3.90 1.67 -20.86
CA THR A 183 -2.62 0.95 -20.76
C THR A 183 -1.50 1.86 -20.27
N PHE A 184 -0.80 1.43 -19.23
CA PHE A 184 0.45 2.06 -18.79
C PHE A 184 1.62 1.11 -19.07
N ASP A 185 2.57 1.55 -19.89
CA ASP A 185 3.85 0.87 -20.08
C ASP A 185 4.95 1.63 -19.33
N ALA A 186 5.46 1.03 -18.27
CA ALA A 186 6.48 1.64 -17.43
C ALA A 186 7.89 1.59 -18.05
N SER A 187 8.07 0.91 -19.18
CA SER A 187 9.33 0.83 -19.92
C SER A 187 10.51 0.41 -19.01
N SER A 188 11.62 1.13 -19.02
CA SER A 188 12.78 0.90 -18.14
C SER A 188 12.95 1.95 -17.04
N ASN A 189 11.98 2.86 -16.88
CA ASN A 189 12.12 4.04 -16.03
C ASN A 189 11.54 3.80 -14.62
N THR A 190 11.81 4.73 -13.72
CA THR A 190 11.31 4.72 -12.35
C THR A 190 10.06 5.58 -12.23
N LEU A 191 8.97 5.02 -11.71
CA LEU A 191 7.80 5.80 -11.26
C LEU A 191 7.78 5.86 -9.73
N SER A 192 7.82 7.07 -9.21
CA SER A 192 7.78 7.36 -7.77
C SER A 192 6.42 7.90 -7.37
N LEU A 193 5.77 7.26 -6.40
CA LEU A 193 4.40 7.53 -5.94
C LEU A 193 4.44 8.06 -4.50
N ALA A 194 4.19 9.35 -4.30
CA ALA A 194 4.23 9.99 -2.97
C ALA A 194 2.87 10.06 -2.25
N GLY A 195 1.80 9.57 -2.86
CA GLY A 195 0.48 9.52 -2.24
C GLY A 195 0.42 8.62 -1.01
N ILE A 196 -0.59 8.87 -0.18
CA ILE A 196 -1.03 7.97 0.90
C ILE A 196 -2.30 7.21 0.45
N GLY A 197 -2.75 6.23 1.23
CA GLY A 197 -3.91 5.41 0.84
C GLY A 197 -3.52 4.42 -0.23
N THR A 198 -4.06 4.49 -1.45
CA THR A 198 -3.72 3.55 -2.55
C THR A 198 -3.16 4.31 -3.76
N PRO A 199 -1.86 4.65 -3.79
CA PRO A 199 -1.28 5.54 -4.79
C PRO A 199 -1.24 4.97 -6.21
N LEU A 200 -1.32 3.65 -6.37
CA LEU A 200 -1.43 3.00 -7.67
C LEU A 200 -2.76 2.26 -7.74
N THR A 201 -3.61 2.55 -8.70
CA THR A 201 -4.85 1.79 -8.94
C THR A 201 -4.81 1.22 -10.35
N VAL A 202 -4.89 -0.12 -10.48
CA VAL A 202 -4.81 -0.82 -11.77
C VAL A 202 -6.15 -1.46 -12.08
N LEU A 203 -6.96 -0.82 -12.94
CA LEU A 203 -8.20 -1.36 -13.51
C LEU A 203 -8.02 -1.78 -14.97
N GLY A 204 -7.06 -1.18 -15.67
CA GLY A 204 -6.64 -1.53 -17.04
C GLY A 204 -5.38 -2.40 -17.08
N THR A 205 -4.55 -2.17 -18.11
CA THR A 205 -3.30 -2.92 -18.34
C THR A 205 -2.10 -2.19 -17.76
N PHE A 206 -1.36 -2.86 -16.88
CA PHE A 206 -0.06 -2.40 -16.39
C PHE A 206 1.06 -3.29 -16.96
N ASN A 207 1.88 -2.72 -17.84
CA ASN A 207 3.08 -3.38 -18.36
C ASN A 207 4.29 -2.87 -17.57
N ALA A 208 4.79 -3.71 -16.65
CA ALA A 208 5.92 -3.32 -15.82
C ALA A 208 7.25 -3.26 -16.59
N SER A 209 7.39 -3.99 -17.70
CA SER A 209 8.60 -4.00 -18.54
C SER A 209 9.86 -4.26 -17.68
N THR A 210 10.89 -3.41 -17.73
CA THR A 210 12.07 -3.50 -16.85
C THR A 210 12.11 -2.36 -15.84
N SER A 211 10.95 -1.79 -15.50
CA SER A 211 10.82 -0.56 -14.72
C SER A 211 11.06 -0.76 -13.22
N THR A 212 11.02 0.34 -12.47
CA THR A 212 10.97 0.33 -11.00
C THR A 212 9.79 1.16 -10.51
N ILE A 213 8.95 0.58 -9.66
CA ILE A 213 7.89 1.32 -8.97
C ILE A 213 8.30 1.56 -7.52
N LYS A 214 8.30 2.83 -7.09
CA LYS A 214 8.63 3.24 -5.72
C LYS A 214 7.41 3.83 -5.03
N TYR A 215 7.02 3.26 -3.90
CA TYR A 215 6.06 3.87 -2.99
C TYR A 215 6.82 4.72 -1.96
N LEU A 216 6.47 6.00 -1.88
CA LEU A 216 7.16 7.04 -1.12
C LEU A 216 6.26 7.78 -0.12
N GLY A 217 4.98 7.40 0.00
CA GLY A 217 4.02 8.04 0.90
C GLY A 217 4.57 8.24 2.32
N ALA A 218 4.47 9.47 2.83
CA ALA A 218 4.90 9.83 4.19
C ALA A 218 3.85 9.47 5.27
N GLY A 219 2.90 8.60 4.93
CA GLY A 219 1.87 8.07 5.81
C GLY A 219 1.49 6.67 5.34
N ASP A 220 0.37 6.14 5.83
CA ASP A 220 -0.01 4.77 5.51
C ASP A 220 -0.32 4.59 4.01
N VAL A 221 0.22 3.52 3.44
CA VAL A 221 0.10 3.18 2.02
C VAL A 221 -0.39 1.74 1.88
N THR A 222 -1.28 1.51 0.94
CA THR A 222 -1.68 0.21 0.44
C THR A 222 -0.97 -0.01 -0.88
N VAL A 223 -0.07 -1.01 -0.92
CA VAL A 223 0.64 -1.40 -2.13
C VAL A 223 -0.25 -2.34 -2.94
N THR A 224 -0.47 -1.99 -4.19
CA THR A 224 -1.47 -2.63 -5.04
C THR A 224 -1.03 -4.00 -5.53
N ALA A 225 -1.96 -4.96 -5.52
CA ALA A 225 -1.74 -6.30 -6.03
C ALA A 225 -1.64 -6.29 -7.56
N THR A 226 -0.43 -6.45 -8.08
CA THR A 226 -0.12 -6.54 -9.51
C THR A 226 1.28 -7.15 -9.70
N SER A 227 1.72 -7.27 -10.95
CA SER A 227 3.07 -7.68 -11.31
C SER A 227 3.96 -6.47 -11.53
N TYR A 228 5.02 -6.36 -10.74
CA TYR A 228 6.09 -5.37 -10.86
C TYR A 228 7.32 -6.00 -11.50
N ASN A 229 8.17 -5.18 -12.11
CA ASN A 229 9.54 -5.59 -12.42
C ASN A 229 10.40 -5.40 -11.17
N ASN A 230 10.78 -4.17 -10.83
CA ASN A 230 11.35 -3.86 -9.51
C ASN A 230 10.33 -3.11 -8.65
N LEU A 231 10.32 -3.40 -7.35
CA LEU A 231 9.44 -2.76 -6.37
C LEU A 231 10.26 -2.19 -5.22
N SER A 232 9.88 -1.01 -4.73
CA SER A 232 10.49 -0.43 -3.55
C SER A 232 9.45 0.24 -2.67
N THR A 233 9.47 -0.06 -1.37
CA THR A 233 8.66 0.58 -0.34
C THR A 233 9.58 1.41 0.52
N VAL A 234 9.73 2.71 0.21
CA VAL A 234 10.73 3.58 0.84
C VAL A 234 10.08 4.91 1.20
N PRO A 235 9.52 5.04 2.41
CA PRO A 235 8.80 6.25 2.76
C PRO A 235 9.71 7.46 2.65
N ASN A 236 9.21 8.51 1.99
CA ASN A 236 9.87 9.80 1.91
C ASN A 236 9.39 10.67 3.07
N MET A 237 9.63 10.20 4.29
CA MET A 237 9.57 11.09 5.44
C MET A 237 10.86 11.89 5.40
N GLY A 238 10.77 13.21 5.23
CA GLY A 238 11.92 14.06 5.50
C GLY A 238 12.49 13.70 6.89
N LYS A 239 13.81 13.83 7.07
CA LYS A 239 14.42 13.84 8.41
C LYS A 239 13.82 15.03 9.16
N ASN A 240 12.64 14.86 9.74
CA ASN A 240 11.82 15.94 10.27
C ASN A 240 12.26 16.34 11.67
N SER A 241 13.10 15.52 12.31
CA SER A 241 13.65 15.80 13.61
C SER A 241 15.08 15.26 13.76
N TYR A 242 15.87 15.90 14.61
CA TYR A 242 17.24 15.51 14.94
C TYR A 242 17.48 15.67 16.45
N THR A 243 18.15 14.71 17.06
CA THR A 243 18.66 14.81 18.43
C THR A 243 20.09 15.35 18.39
N VAL A 244 20.29 16.52 18.99
CA VAL A 244 21.59 17.10 19.30
C VAL A 244 22.05 16.60 20.66
N SER A 245 23.29 16.13 20.75
CA SER A 245 23.92 15.68 21.99
C SER A 245 25.39 16.12 22.01
N GLY A 246 26.04 16.09 23.18
CA GLY A 246 27.47 16.38 23.27
C GLY A 246 27.90 17.81 22.91
N ALA A 247 26.98 18.75 22.68
CA ALA A 247 27.33 20.14 22.47
C ALA A 247 28.02 20.69 23.73
N GLY A 248 29.11 21.45 23.55
CA GLY A 248 29.86 22.02 24.66
C GLY A 248 29.08 22.98 25.54
N ASN A 249 27.95 23.51 25.05
CA ASN A 249 26.89 23.99 25.91
C ASN A 249 25.68 23.03 25.88
N SER A 250 25.46 22.35 27.00
CA SER A 250 24.38 21.36 27.14
C SER A 250 22.97 21.91 26.90
N ALA A 251 22.76 23.23 26.95
CA ALA A 251 21.47 23.86 26.65
C ALA A 251 21.03 23.72 25.19
N TYR A 252 21.97 23.40 24.27
CA TYR A 252 21.65 23.12 22.87
C TYR A 252 21.41 21.63 22.62
N ASN A 253 21.63 20.75 23.60
CA ASN A 253 21.27 19.35 23.46
C ASN A 253 19.74 19.20 23.54
N GLY A 254 19.19 18.31 22.74
CA GLY A 254 17.75 18.07 22.67
C GLY A 254 17.28 17.70 21.27
N THR A 255 15.97 17.51 21.12
CA THR A 255 15.36 17.15 19.84
C THR A 255 14.86 18.40 19.12
N TYR A 256 15.38 18.65 17.93
CA TYR A 256 15.01 19.76 17.03
C TYR A 256 14.11 19.22 15.93
N THR A 257 12.95 19.82 15.73
CA THR A 257 11.97 19.43 14.71
C THR A 257 11.90 20.51 13.65
N LYS A 258 11.91 20.11 12.38
CA LYS A 258 11.75 21.00 11.23
C LYS A 258 10.45 21.78 11.35
N THR A 259 10.54 23.09 11.28
CA THR A 259 9.36 23.96 11.19
C THR A 259 9.13 24.35 9.73
N ASN A 260 7.93 24.86 9.44
CA ASN A 260 7.64 25.47 8.14
C ASN A 260 8.24 26.88 8.03
N ASP A 261 8.94 27.35 9.07
CA ASP A 261 9.58 28.65 9.06
C ASP A 261 10.92 28.54 8.35
N PHE A 262 11.16 29.49 7.44
CA PHE A 262 12.41 29.60 6.71
C PHE A 262 13.12 30.89 7.13
N TYR A 263 14.44 30.82 7.25
CA TYR A 263 15.28 32.00 7.43
C TYR A 263 16.09 32.21 6.15
N ASN A 264 15.91 33.35 5.47
CA ASN A 264 16.55 33.64 4.18
C ASN A 264 16.39 32.51 3.14
N ASP A 265 15.20 31.90 3.08
CA ASP A 265 14.87 30.73 2.24
C ASP A 265 15.56 29.41 2.63
N TYR A 266 16.15 29.33 3.84
CA TYR A 266 16.76 28.12 4.39
C TYR A 266 15.91 27.49 5.51
N PRO A 267 15.89 26.15 5.61
CA PRO A 267 15.07 25.45 6.60
C PRO A 267 15.53 25.72 8.04
N ILE A 268 14.56 25.85 8.95
CA ILE A 268 14.77 25.98 10.40
C ILE A 268 14.27 24.69 11.10
N TYR A 269 15.01 24.26 12.11
CA TYR A 269 14.60 23.20 13.04
C TYR A 269 14.61 23.78 14.46
N THR A 270 13.58 23.54 15.26
CA THR A 270 13.48 24.11 16.62
C THR A 270 13.25 23.04 17.66
N ASN A 271 13.82 23.22 18.86
CA ASN A 271 13.45 22.45 20.05
C ASN A 271 12.45 23.20 20.95
N GLY A 272 11.93 24.34 20.48
CA GLY A 272 11.01 25.23 21.21
C GLY A 272 11.69 26.33 22.02
N THR A 273 13.00 26.22 22.29
CA THR A 273 13.80 27.23 23.00
C THR A 273 15.03 27.70 22.25
N LYS A 274 15.54 26.87 21.33
CA LYS A 274 16.71 27.09 20.47
C LYS A 274 16.37 26.61 19.07
N ASP A 275 17.05 27.20 18.10
CA ASP A 275 16.89 26.91 16.68
C ASP A 275 18.20 26.39 16.08
N MET A 276 18.07 25.50 15.12
CA MET A 276 19.12 25.03 14.22
C MET A 276 18.77 25.49 12.80
N VAL A 277 19.62 26.31 12.20
CA VAL A 277 19.31 27.04 10.97
C VAL A 277 20.38 26.78 9.92
N ALA A 278 19.99 26.45 8.69
CA ALA A 278 20.93 26.40 7.57
C ALA A 278 21.31 27.83 7.15
N HIS A 279 22.61 28.14 7.12
CA HIS A 279 23.14 29.43 6.70
C HIS A 279 23.81 29.32 5.32
N PRO A 280 23.51 30.25 4.38
CA PRO A 280 24.27 30.34 3.14
C PRO A 280 25.65 30.90 3.45
N SER A 281 26.69 30.09 3.40
CA SER A 281 28.03 30.66 3.24
C SER A 281 28.17 31.20 1.81
N THR A 282 28.92 32.28 1.64
CA THR A 282 29.24 32.84 0.31
C THR A 282 30.22 31.96 -0.49
N ALA A 283 30.68 30.86 0.10
CA ALA A 283 31.50 29.85 -0.54
C ALA A 283 30.66 28.57 -0.76
N THR A 284 31.13 27.62 -1.55
CA THR A 284 30.45 26.37 -1.93
C THR A 284 30.23 25.38 -0.77
N GLN A 285 30.06 25.87 0.45
CA GLN A 285 30.03 25.13 1.71
C GLN A 285 28.76 25.54 2.47
N GLY A 286 27.96 24.55 2.85
CA GLY A 286 26.72 24.78 3.57
C GLY A 286 26.92 24.68 5.08
N ASP A 287 26.75 25.80 5.78
CA ASP A 287 26.93 25.90 7.24
C ASP A 287 25.57 25.76 7.95
N TRP A 288 25.56 25.21 9.16
CA TRP A 288 24.36 25.03 9.99
C TRP A 288 24.60 25.56 11.39
N ASP A 289 23.81 26.52 11.88
CA ASP A 289 24.08 27.18 13.17
C ASP A 289 23.06 26.81 14.25
N LEU A 290 23.52 26.68 15.51
CA LEU A 290 22.66 26.53 16.70
C LEU A 290 22.53 27.88 17.43
N THR A 291 21.30 28.40 17.55
CA THR A 291 21.06 29.78 17.99
C THR A 291 19.95 29.89 19.04
N GLU A 292 19.93 30.99 19.80
CA GLU A 292 18.90 31.27 20.79
C GLU A 292 17.79 32.18 20.25
N ASN A 293 16.75 31.65 19.60
CA ASN A 293 15.51 32.35 19.18
C ASN A 293 15.67 33.77 18.57
N ASN A 294 16.86 34.18 18.14
CA ASN A 294 17.15 35.50 17.61
C ASN A 294 18.49 35.47 16.86
N LEU A 295 18.42 35.79 15.57
CA LEU A 295 19.33 35.43 14.50
C LEU A 295 20.64 36.23 14.44
N TYR A 296 21.20 36.65 15.59
CA TYR A 296 22.38 37.52 15.63
C TYR A 296 23.37 37.32 16.80
N GLU A 297 23.09 36.44 17.77
CA GLU A 297 24.07 36.05 18.80
C GLU A 297 24.16 34.52 18.86
N ALA A 298 24.92 33.93 17.94
CA ALA A 298 25.05 32.49 17.78
C ALA A 298 26.25 31.92 18.55
N ILE A 299 26.10 30.68 19.02
CA ILE A 299 27.23 29.76 19.24
C ILE A 299 27.32 28.96 17.92
N ALA A 300 28.21 29.38 17.02
CA ALA A 300 28.34 28.82 15.68
C ALA A 300 29.13 27.51 15.68
N TYR A 301 28.47 26.44 15.27
CA TYR A 301 29.10 25.18 14.89
C TYR A 301 28.98 25.06 13.37
N SER A 302 29.98 24.56 12.65
CA SER A 302 29.87 24.38 11.20
C SER A 302 30.27 22.99 10.76
N VAL A 303 29.75 22.59 9.61
CA VAL A 303 30.03 21.31 9.00
C VAL A 303 30.00 21.48 7.49
N ASN A 304 30.97 20.91 6.79
CA ASN A 304 31.07 21.07 5.34
C ASN A 304 30.05 20.17 4.64
N THR A 305 28.94 20.75 4.17
CA THR A 305 27.95 20.06 3.32
C THR A 305 27.77 20.75 1.98
N THR A 306 27.49 19.97 0.93
CA THR A 306 27.15 20.52 -0.40
C THR A 306 25.64 20.71 -0.59
N ASN A 307 24.82 20.25 0.37
CA ASN A 307 23.36 20.32 0.32
C ASN A 307 22.80 20.89 1.63
N LEU A 308 22.45 22.17 1.59
CA LEU A 308 21.87 22.94 2.71
C LEU A 308 20.48 22.47 3.16
N SER A 309 19.88 21.49 2.47
CA SER A 309 18.61 20.88 2.88
C SER A 309 18.77 19.65 3.77
N ILE A 310 20.00 19.15 3.97
CA ILE A 310 20.29 17.94 4.73
C ILE A 310 21.25 18.31 5.87
N ILE A 311 20.85 17.99 7.11
CA ILE A 311 21.74 18.12 8.27
C ILE A 311 22.58 16.85 8.37
N PRO A 312 23.92 16.96 8.46
CA PRO A 312 24.82 15.82 8.54
C PRO A 312 24.89 15.25 9.96
N ASP A 313 25.02 13.93 10.04
CA ASP A 313 24.98 13.20 11.31
C ASP A 313 26.34 13.27 12.06
N SER A 314 27.42 13.76 11.41
CA SER A 314 28.75 13.93 11.99
C SER A 314 29.59 14.99 11.25
N GLY A 315 30.81 15.27 11.73
CA GLY A 315 31.77 16.18 11.07
C GLY A 315 31.70 17.65 11.50
N TRP A 316 31.01 17.92 12.62
CA TRP A 316 30.85 19.26 13.17
C TRP A 316 32.17 19.80 13.76
N THR A 317 32.45 21.06 13.47
CA THR A 317 33.55 21.83 14.03
C THR A 317 33.00 23.04 14.78
N VAL A 318 33.69 23.48 15.82
CA VAL A 318 33.30 24.68 16.57
C VAL A 318 33.94 25.88 15.88
N ILE A 319 33.14 26.79 15.31
CA ILE A 319 33.65 28.08 14.79
C ILE A 319 33.65 29.10 15.92
N GLU A 320 32.52 29.27 16.60
CA GLU A 320 32.36 30.18 17.74
C GLU A 320 31.58 29.44 18.84
N GLY A 321 32.18 29.27 20.04
CA GLY A 321 31.48 28.55 21.10
C GLY A 321 32.35 27.82 22.10
N VAL A 322 31.68 27.01 22.94
CA VAL A 322 32.32 26.11 23.90
C VAL A 322 32.43 24.73 23.25
N ALA A 323 33.64 24.18 23.23
CA ALA A 323 33.89 22.79 22.83
C ALA A 323 33.30 21.81 23.87
N PRO A 324 32.91 20.58 23.47
CA PRO A 324 33.08 19.96 22.16
C PRO A 324 31.97 20.29 21.14
N ALA A 325 32.19 19.89 19.88
CA ALA A 325 31.18 19.98 18.83
C ALA A 325 30.04 18.98 19.09
N PRO A 326 28.80 19.29 18.68
CA PRO A 326 27.68 18.38 18.87
C PRO A 326 27.82 17.08 18.06
N THR A 327 27.24 16.03 18.59
CA THR A 327 26.90 14.78 17.89
C THR A 327 25.41 14.75 17.59
N MET A 328 25.07 14.40 16.36
CA MET A 328 23.70 14.41 15.86
C MET A 328 23.23 12.99 15.57
N ALA A 329 21.97 12.72 15.88
CA ALA A 329 21.28 11.53 15.41
C ALA A 329 19.92 11.95 14.85
N THR A 330 19.47 11.35 13.76
CA THR A 330 18.11 11.56 13.28
C THR A 330 17.10 11.07 14.31
N VAL A 331 16.00 11.79 14.44
CA VAL A 331 14.80 11.28 15.10
C VAL A 331 13.87 10.87 13.98
N ASP A 332 13.62 9.57 13.86
CA ASP A 332 12.77 9.02 12.81
C ASP A 332 11.40 9.70 12.82
N GLY A 333 10.89 10.03 11.62
CA GLY A 333 9.67 10.80 11.38
C GLY A 333 8.36 10.12 11.78
N GLY A 334 8.37 9.26 12.79
CA GLY A 334 7.29 8.34 13.16
C GLY A 334 7.27 7.11 12.25
N THR A 335 6.85 5.96 12.76
CA THR A 335 6.75 4.75 11.94
C THR A 335 5.54 4.83 11.01
N VAL A 336 5.72 4.58 9.71
CA VAL A 336 4.62 4.47 8.73
C VAL A 336 4.37 3.01 8.35
N THR A 337 3.11 2.67 8.04
CA THR A 337 2.75 1.29 7.65
C THR A 337 2.39 1.19 6.18
N TYR A 338 3.10 0.34 5.44
CA TYR A 338 2.81 -0.01 4.06
C TYR A 338 2.18 -1.39 4.03
N THR A 339 0.89 -1.49 3.75
CA THR A 339 0.16 -2.76 3.73
C THR A 339 0.07 -3.30 2.30
N PHE A 340 0.51 -4.53 2.06
CA PHE A 340 0.24 -5.17 0.77
C PHE A 340 -1.25 -5.47 0.62
N SER A 341 -1.81 -5.23 -0.55
CA SER A 341 -3.20 -5.62 -0.88
C SER A 341 -3.35 -7.13 -0.94
N SER A 342 -4.56 -7.65 -0.72
CA SER A 342 -4.87 -9.05 -1.00
C SER A 342 -4.72 -9.38 -2.49
N GLY A 343 -4.39 -10.62 -2.83
CA GLY A 343 -4.23 -11.08 -4.22
C GLY A 343 -2.81 -11.55 -4.50
N SER A 344 -2.39 -11.49 -5.75
CA SER A 344 -1.03 -11.85 -6.15
C SER A 344 -0.17 -10.60 -6.33
N ILE A 345 0.97 -10.58 -5.66
CA ILE A 345 2.02 -9.57 -5.86
C ILE A 345 3.23 -10.33 -6.37
N SER A 346 3.60 -10.07 -7.61
CA SER A 346 4.80 -10.64 -8.23
C SER A 346 5.80 -9.54 -8.50
N VAL A 347 7.06 -9.76 -8.13
CA VAL A 347 8.17 -8.85 -8.42
C VAL A 347 9.16 -9.64 -9.27
N GLY A 348 9.27 -9.32 -10.56
CA GLY A 348 10.12 -10.05 -11.51
C GLY A 348 11.62 -9.84 -11.28
N GLY A 349 11.99 -8.69 -10.74
CA GLY A 349 13.33 -8.31 -10.30
C GLY A 349 13.35 -8.08 -8.79
N ASP A 350 14.03 -7.02 -8.33
CA ASP A 350 14.32 -6.84 -6.92
C ASP A 350 13.19 -6.17 -6.14
N TYR A 351 12.99 -6.61 -4.90
CA TYR A 351 12.16 -5.94 -3.91
C TYR A 351 13.00 -5.35 -2.77
N VAL A 352 12.92 -4.04 -2.58
CA VAL A 352 13.58 -3.32 -1.50
C VAL A 352 12.56 -2.78 -0.50
N ASN A 353 12.60 -3.29 0.73
CA ASN A 353 11.82 -2.81 1.86
C ASN A 353 12.61 -1.82 2.71
N GLY A 354 12.16 -0.57 2.70
CA GLY A 354 12.72 0.55 3.46
C GLY A 354 14.07 1.03 2.94
N ASN A 355 14.58 2.05 3.61
CA ASN A 355 15.88 2.67 3.34
C ASN A 355 16.61 2.89 4.67
N THR A 356 17.84 3.39 4.63
CA THR A 356 18.64 3.62 5.85
C THR A 356 18.21 4.85 6.66
N ALA A 357 17.21 5.60 6.21
CA ALA A 357 16.90 6.94 6.68
C ALA A 357 15.56 7.06 7.43
N CYS A 358 14.67 6.08 7.30
CA CYS A 358 13.32 6.14 7.84
C CYS A 358 12.87 4.78 8.37
N GLU A 359 12.24 4.77 9.54
CA GLU A 359 11.48 3.62 10.01
C GLU A 359 10.27 3.32 9.11
N LEU A 360 10.11 2.05 8.77
CA LEU A 360 9.00 1.54 7.95
C LEU A 360 8.51 0.23 8.53
N ILE A 361 7.20 0.04 8.63
CA ILE A 361 6.60 -1.29 8.72
C ILE A 361 5.98 -1.60 7.36
N THR A 362 6.42 -2.67 6.72
CA THR A 362 5.67 -3.26 5.60
C THR A 362 4.92 -4.49 6.09
N ASP A 363 3.60 -4.46 5.98
CA ASP A 363 2.69 -5.47 6.46
C ASP A 363 2.10 -6.28 5.30
N ALA A 364 2.61 -7.50 5.13
CA ALA A 364 2.05 -8.50 4.23
C ALA A 364 1.06 -9.44 4.94
N ASP A 365 1.04 -9.49 6.27
CA ASP A 365 0.24 -10.44 7.03
C ASP A 365 -1.24 -10.07 7.05
N SER A 366 -1.57 -8.79 7.21
CA SER A 366 -2.96 -8.33 7.30
C SER A 366 -3.85 -8.82 6.15
N ASN A 367 -3.31 -8.92 4.93
CA ASN A 367 -4.06 -9.31 3.74
C ASN A 367 -3.57 -10.61 3.08
N ASN A 368 -2.51 -11.23 3.60
CA ASN A 368 -1.95 -12.50 3.12
C ASN A 368 -1.89 -12.62 1.58
N PRO A 369 -1.13 -11.75 0.88
CA PRO A 369 -0.96 -11.88 -0.56
C PRO A 369 -0.17 -13.14 -0.89
N VAL A 370 -0.37 -13.68 -2.09
CA VAL A 370 0.63 -14.57 -2.69
C VAL A 370 1.79 -13.68 -3.14
N LEU A 371 2.85 -13.63 -2.33
CA LEU A 371 4.02 -12.78 -2.55
C LEU A 371 5.15 -13.59 -3.20
N GLY A 372 5.44 -13.30 -4.46
CA GLY A 372 6.55 -13.91 -5.19
C GLY A 372 7.56 -12.87 -5.66
N ILE A 373 8.79 -12.98 -5.20
CA ILE A 373 9.92 -12.11 -5.55
C ILE A 373 10.92 -12.96 -6.31
N ILE A 374 11.03 -12.73 -7.61
CA ILE A 374 11.91 -13.50 -8.51
C ILE A 374 13.34 -12.95 -8.48
N GLY A 375 13.53 -11.65 -8.27
CA GLY A 375 14.84 -11.10 -7.94
C GLY A 375 15.11 -11.17 -6.45
N SER A 376 15.96 -10.26 -5.97
CA SER A 376 16.47 -10.26 -4.60
C SER A 376 15.49 -9.58 -3.65
N PHE A 377 15.41 -10.09 -2.43
CA PHE A 377 14.72 -9.44 -1.33
C PHE A 377 15.74 -8.71 -0.45
N THR A 378 15.53 -7.41 -0.26
CA THR A 378 16.34 -6.59 0.66
C THR A 378 15.45 -5.93 1.70
N ASN A 379 15.62 -6.28 2.98
CA ASN A 379 15.04 -5.58 4.11
C ASN A 379 16.09 -4.66 4.74
N SER A 380 15.93 -3.35 4.55
CA SER A 380 16.90 -2.34 4.95
C SER A 380 17.00 -2.19 6.48
N ILE A 381 18.14 -1.66 6.94
CA ILE A 381 18.29 -1.19 8.31
C ILE A 381 17.18 -0.16 8.61
N ASN A 382 16.50 -0.29 9.75
CA ASN A 382 15.30 0.48 10.16
C ASN A 382 13.96 0.06 9.52
N ALA A 383 13.95 -0.91 8.61
CA ALA A 383 12.69 -1.50 8.14
C ALA A 383 12.26 -2.71 8.96
N THR A 384 10.96 -2.82 9.19
CA THR A 384 10.27 -4.02 9.64
C THR A 384 9.50 -4.59 8.44
N PHE A 385 9.71 -5.87 8.14
CA PHE A 385 8.91 -6.60 7.18
C PHE A 385 8.11 -7.69 7.92
N ILE A 386 6.79 -7.59 7.89
CA ILE A 386 5.88 -8.59 8.45
C ILE A 386 5.42 -9.48 7.30
N ALA A 387 5.91 -10.73 7.27
CA ALA A 387 5.63 -11.70 6.23
C ALA A 387 4.21 -12.30 6.37
N PRO A 388 3.63 -12.84 5.28
CA PRO A 388 2.32 -13.48 5.32
C PRO A 388 2.29 -14.72 6.23
N SER A 389 1.24 -14.88 7.04
CA SER A 389 1.02 -16.08 7.87
C SER A 389 0.30 -17.23 7.15
N ALA A 390 -0.57 -16.92 6.19
CA ALA A 390 -1.46 -17.89 5.55
C ALA A 390 -1.01 -18.32 4.14
N THR A 391 -0.12 -17.55 3.52
CA THR A 391 0.47 -17.83 2.21
C THR A 391 1.98 -17.91 2.31
N SER A 392 2.63 -18.62 1.39
CA SER A 392 4.10 -18.63 1.32
C SER A 392 4.63 -17.37 0.66
N MET A 393 5.77 -16.88 1.16
CA MET A 393 6.61 -15.89 0.48
C MET A 393 7.66 -16.63 -0.34
N LEU A 394 7.68 -16.43 -1.66
CA LEU A 394 8.65 -17.04 -2.56
C LEU A 394 9.75 -16.02 -2.87
N VAL A 395 11.01 -16.42 -2.74
CA VAL A 395 12.17 -15.59 -3.09
C VAL A 395 13.12 -16.39 -3.96
N ALA A 396 13.43 -15.90 -5.16
CA ALA A 396 14.32 -16.57 -6.09
C ALA A 396 15.72 -15.95 -6.18
N GLY A 397 15.86 -14.63 -5.98
CA GLY A 397 17.17 -14.00 -5.86
C GLY A 397 17.75 -14.04 -4.45
N ASP A 398 18.76 -13.20 -4.21
CA ASP A 398 19.45 -13.16 -2.92
C ASP A 398 18.53 -12.63 -1.81
N TRP A 399 18.77 -13.09 -0.58
CA TRP A 399 18.08 -12.62 0.61
C TRP A 399 19.03 -11.77 1.44
N THR A 400 18.66 -10.51 1.69
CA THR A 400 19.39 -9.62 2.59
C THR A 400 18.45 -9.10 3.66
N ASN A 401 18.73 -9.41 4.93
CA ASN A 401 18.01 -8.83 6.05
C ASN A 401 18.95 -8.02 6.95
N SER A 402 18.87 -6.69 6.85
CA SER A 402 19.52 -5.75 7.76
C SER A 402 18.54 -5.11 8.76
N GLY A 403 17.24 -5.35 8.59
CA GLY A 403 16.17 -4.83 9.45
C GLY A 403 15.54 -5.92 10.32
N THR A 404 14.31 -5.65 10.77
CA THR A 404 13.48 -6.61 11.50
C THR A 404 12.63 -7.42 10.51
N PHE A 405 12.71 -8.75 10.58
CA PHE A 405 11.82 -9.64 9.83
C PHE A 405 10.90 -10.36 10.81
N THR A 406 9.59 -10.20 10.65
CA THR A 406 8.55 -10.87 11.44
C THR A 406 7.88 -11.91 10.57
N HIS A 407 8.11 -13.19 10.88
CA HIS A 407 7.68 -14.29 10.03
C HIS A 407 6.19 -14.63 10.13
N SER A 408 5.47 -14.17 11.18
CA SER A 408 4.02 -14.42 11.40
C SER A 408 3.60 -15.89 11.29
N SER A 409 4.42 -16.82 11.79
CA SER A 409 4.28 -18.27 11.57
C SER A 409 4.16 -18.75 10.10
N GLY A 410 4.54 -17.92 9.14
CA GLY A 410 4.53 -18.22 7.70
C GLY A 410 5.72 -19.03 7.22
N THR A 411 5.74 -19.28 5.90
CA THR A 411 6.80 -20.04 5.22
C THR A 411 7.51 -19.19 4.19
N VAL A 412 8.84 -19.13 4.28
CA VAL A 412 9.70 -18.61 3.21
C VAL A 412 10.17 -19.78 2.34
N VAL A 413 10.03 -19.63 1.03
CA VAL A 413 10.43 -20.62 0.03
C VAL A 413 11.51 -20.02 -0.86
N LEU A 414 12.71 -20.58 -0.81
CA LEU A 414 13.80 -20.29 -1.74
C LEU A 414 13.53 -21.01 -3.06
N TYR A 415 13.41 -20.27 -4.16
CA TYR A 415 12.89 -20.78 -5.43
C TYR A 415 13.91 -20.66 -6.58
N GLY A 416 14.02 -21.70 -7.41
CA GLY A 416 14.48 -21.64 -8.81
C GLY A 416 15.97 -21.46 -9.12
N VAL A 417 16.79 -20.79 -8.29
CA VAL A 417 18.23 -20.60 -8.55
C VAL A 417 19.07 -20.65 -7.27
N SER A 418 20.39 -20.71 -7.42
CA SER A 418 21.36 -20.53 -6.32
C SER A 418 21.27 -19.12 -5.72
N GLN A 419 21.37 -19.01 -4.41
CA GLN A 419 21.13 -17.77 -3.67
C GLN A 419 22.15 -17.55 -2.55
N THR A 420 22.34 -16.29 -2.18
CA THR A 420 23.05 -15.88 -0.97
C THR A 420 22.07 -15.33 0.06
N ILE A 421 22.15 -15.82 1.30
CA ILE A 421 21.40 -15.34 2.47
C ILE A 421 22.37 -14.56 3.36
N SER A 422 22.10 -13.26 3.49
CA SER A 422 22.91 -12.28 4.21
C SER A 422 22.15 -11.63 5.35
N GLY A 423 22.89 -11.29 6.41
CA GLY A 423 22.33 -10.79 7.67
C GLY A 423 21.71 -11.91 8.51
N GLU A 424 21.20 -11.58 9.69
CA GLU A 424 20.57 -12.55 10.58
C GLU A 424 19.04 -12.51 10.38
N THR A 425 18.43 -13.67 10.20
CA THR A 425 16.97 -13.78 10.03
C THR A 425 16.42 -14.90 10.90
N THR A 426 15.28 -14.63 11.56
CA THR A 426 14.49 -15.65 12.22
C THR A 426 13.30 -16.00 11.32
N PHE A 427 13.35 -17.20 10.75
CA PHE A 427 12.27 -17.79 9.97
C PHE A 427 11.41 -18.70 10.87
N TYR A 428 10.13 -18.84 10.55
CA TYR A 428 9.33 -19.92 11.14
C TYR A 428 9.55 -21.22 10.38
N ASN A 429 9.18 -21.26 9.10
CA ASN A 429 9.61 -22.28 8.16
C ASN A 429 10.52 -21.68 7.10
N LEU A 430 11.59 -22.38 6.77
CA LEU A 430 12.44 -22.08 5.62
C LEU A 430 12.57 -23.35 4.79
N SER A 431 12.19 -23.26 3.51
CA SER A 431 12.22 -24.39 2.59
C SER A 431 12.83 -24.00 1.25
N ASN A 432 13.36 -24.98 0.51
CA ASN A 432 13.59 -24.82 -0.93
C ASN A 432 12.40 -25.36 -1.74
N TYR A 433 12.27 -24.88 -2.97
CA TYR A 433 11.45 -25.50 -3.99
C TYR A 433 12.26 -25.61 -5.28
N ASP A 434 12.91 -26.76 -5.48
CA ASP A 434 13.35 -27.20 -6.81
C ASP A 434 13.80 -28.68 -6.78
N ALA A 435 13.73 -29.35 -7.93
CA ALA A 435 14.31 -30.66 -8.18
C ALA A 435 15.55 -30.52 -9.08
N SER A 436 16.48 -29.64 -8.68
CA SER A 436 17.70 -29.30 -9.41
C SER A 436 18.90 -29.18 -8.47
N ASP A 437 20.10 -28.99 -9.03
CA ASP A 437 21.30 -28.65 -8.27
C ASP A 437 21.25 -27.18 -7.86
N LEU A 438 21.40 -26.91 -6.56
CA LEU A 438 21.33 -25.55 -6.00
C LEU A 438 22.49 -25.30 -5.05
N THR A 439 23.00 -24.08 -5.04
CA THR A 439 23.92 -23.61 -4.01
C THR A 439 23.26 -22.51 -3.20
N ILE A 440 23.12 -22.70 -1.90
CA ILE A 440 22.63 -21.69 -0.96
C ILE A 440 23.80 -21.31 -0.06
N LEU A 441 24.24 -20.06 -0.15
CA LEU A 441 25.35 -19.54 0.64
C LEU A 441 24.82 -18.70 1.79
N PHE A 442 25.35 -18.90 2.99
CA PHE A 442 25.05 -18.07 4.16
C PHE A 442 26.25 -17.20 4.50
N ALA A 443 26.03 -15.92 4.81
CA ALA A 443 27.10 -15.00 5.16
C ALA A 443 27.90 -15.49 6.39
N SER A 444 29.23 -15.49 6.27
CA SER A 444 30.16 -15.93 7.32
C SER A 444 29.89 -15.22 8.65
N GLY A 445 29.86 -15.99 9.75
CA GLY A 445 29.65 -15.50 11.10
C GLY A 445 28.22 -15.10 11.46
N THR A 446 27.27 -15.16 10.50
CA THR A 446 25.86 -14.85 10.76
C THR A 446 25.07 -16.07 11.20
N THR A 447 24.05 -15.85 12.03
CA THR A 447 23.13 -16.91 12.47
C THR A 447 21.77 -16.81 11.78
N GLN A 448 21.34 -17.89 11.15
CA GLN A 448 19.93 -18.07 10.79
C GLN A 448 19.21 -18.86 11.88
N THR A 449 18.02 -18.43 12.27
CA THR A 449 17.18 -19.16 13.23
C THR A 449 15.92 -19.65 12.53
N ILE A 450 15.60 -20.93 12.69
CA ILE A 450 14.39 -21.55 12.15
C ILE A 450 13.59 -22.10 13.32
N GLU A 451 12.49 -21.43 13.66
CA GLU A 451 11.70 -21.73 14.87
C GLU A 451 10.79 -22.97 14.74
N ASN A 452 10.48 -23.41 13.51
CA ASN A 452 9.68 -24.60 13.27
C ASN A 452 10.44 -25.65 12.46
N VAL A 453 10.44 -25.58 11.11
CA VAL A 453 11.06 -26.61 10.28
C VAL A 453 11.95 -26.00 9.19
N PHE A 454 13.19 -26.50 9.11
CA PHE A 454 14.13 -26.24 8.01
C PHE A 454 14.06 -27.40 7.00
N THR A 455 13.61 -27.15 5.77
CA THR A 455 13.46 -28.18 4.74
C THR A 455 14.36 -27.91 3.55
N MET A 456 15.37 -28.76 3.33
CA MET A 456 16.22 -28.72 2.14
C MET A 456 16.22 -30.09 1.49
N VAL A 457 15.45 -30.23 0.41
CA VAL A 457 15.22 -31.51 -0.27
C VAL A 457 15.26 -31.30 -1.77
N THR A 458 16.04 -32.13 -2.46
CA THR A 458 15.97 -32.31 -3.91
C THR A 458 15.77 -33.80 -4.25
N THR A 459 15.80 -34.17 -5.53
CA THR A 459 15.60 -35.56 -5.98
C THR A 459 16.92 -36.27 -6.28
N SER A 460 16.89 -37.61 -6.33
CA SER A 460 18.05 -38.41 -6.71
C SER A 460 18.64 -37.96 -8.06
N GLY A 461 19.96 -37.77 -8.09
CA GLY A 461 20.68 -37.22 -9.25
C GLY A 461 20.99 -35.73 -9.14
N HIS A 462 20.41 -35.04 -8.15
CA HIS A 462 20.70 -33.64 -7.82
C HIS A 462 21.22 -33.50 -6.39
N ASN A 463 21.83 -32.37 -6.08
CA ASN A 463 22.36 -32.03 -4.77
C ASN A 463 22.16 -30.54 -4.43
N ILE A 464 21.76 -30.25 -3.21
CA ILE A 464 21.76 -28.89 -2.65
C ILE A 464 23.03 -28.70 -1.83
N THR A 465 23.83 -27.70 -2.16
CA THR A 465 25.01 -27.31 -1.37
C THR A 465 24.65 -26.15 -0.45
N LEU A 466 24.76 -26.36 0.86
CA LEU A 466 24.65 -25.31 1.88
C LEU A 466 26.06 -24.90 2.31
N GLY A 467 26.48 -23.70 1.92
CA GLY A 467 27.85 -23.23 2.10
C GLY A 467 27.97 -21.83 2.71
N ARG A 468 29.20 -21.34 2.80
CA ARG A 468 29.53 -20.02 3.36
C ARG A 468 29.80 -19.00 2.26
N SER A 469 29.25 -17.79 2.40
CA SER A 469 29.67 -16.60 1.64
C SER A 469 30.64 -15.75 2.48
N GLY A 470 31.76 -15.34 1.88
CA GLY A 470 32.80 -14.56 2.57
C GLY A 470 33.62 -15.34 3.60
N GLY A 471 34.34 -14.64 4.46
CA GLY A 471 35.24 -15.22 5.48
C GLY A 471 36.48 -15.93 4.91
N SER A 472 37.29 -16.53 5.77
CA SER A 472 38.50 -17.28 5.41
C SER A 472 38.73 -18.48 6.33
N GLY A 473 39.53 -19.45 5.88
CA GLY A 473 39.93 -20.60 6.69
C GLY A 473 38.76 -21.27 7.42
N THR A 474 38.84 -21.35 8.74
CA THR A 474 37.91 -22.03 9.63
C THR A 474 36.65 -21.22 9.97
N ASP A 475 36.41 -20.05 9.37
CA ASP A 475 35.18 -19.30 9.63
C ASP A 475 33.95 -20.17 9.28
N GLN A 476 32.81 -19.96 9.93
CA GLN A 476 31.61 -20.75 9.67
C GLN A 476 30.39 -19.84 9.55
N TRP A 477 29.37 -20.27 8.82
CA TRP A 477 28.01 -19.74 8.97
C TRP A 477 27.28 -20.54 10.05
N HIS A 478 26.33 -19.92 10.75
CA HIS A 478 25.66 -20.55 11.89
C HIS A 478 24.17 -20.78 11.60
N ILE A 479 23.62 -21.85 12.16
CA ILE A 479 22.19 -22.13 12.09
C ILE A 479 21.65 -22.69 13.40
N THR A 480 20.47 -22.23 13.79
CA THR A 480 19.66 -22.75 14.89
C THR A 480 18.34 -23.27 14.31
N MET A 481 17.97 -24.51 14.57
CA MET A 481 16.76 -25.14 13.99
C MET A 481 15.95 -25.90 15.04
N ALA A 482 14.65 -25.64 15.16
CA ALA A 482 13.79 -26.45 16.03
C ALA A 482 13.62 -27.89 15.49
N ALA A 483 13.44 -28.03 14.18
CA ALA A 483 13.45 -29.29 13.46
C ALA A 483 14.00 -29.10 12.03
N ASN A 484 14.37 -30.19 11.38
CA ASN A 484 14.81 -30.17 9.99
C ASN A 484 14.32 -31.40 9.21
N THR A 485 14.33 -31.28 7.89
CA THR A 485 14.12 -32.36 6.93
C THR A 485 15.07 -32.15 5.77
N LEU A 486 16.13 -32.96 5.72
CA LEU A 486 17.21 -32.84 4.75
C LEU A 486 17.31 -34.12 3.91
N ALA A 487 17.50 -33.96 2.59
CA ALA A 487 17.80 -35.07 1.69
C ALA A 487 18.51 -34.58 0.44
N TYR A 488 19.60 -35.27 0.06
CA TYR A 488 20.48 -34.88 -1.04
C TYR A 488 21.11 -33.50 -0.83
N VAL A 489 21.67 -33.30 0.37
CA VAL A 489 22.26 -32.03 0.81
C VAL A 489 23.72 -32.22 1.15
N THR A 490 24.58 -31.39 0.59
CA THR A 490 25.98 -31.24 1.03
C THR A 490 26.06 -30.01 1.92
N ILE A 491 26.64 -30.15 3.10
CA ILE A 491 26.81 -29.07 4.07
C ILE A 491 28.29 -28.78 4.20
N GLU A 492 28.71 -27.53 4.18
CA GLU A 492 30.11 -27.14 4.37
C GLU A 492 30.23 -25.82 5.14
N ASN A 493 31.35 -25.67 5.87
CA ASN A 493 31.71 -24.45 6.60
C ASN A 493 30.61 -23.98 7.57
N SER A 494 29.92 -24.90 8.25
CA SER A 494 28.73 -24.59 9.04
C SER A 494 28.85 -25.00 10.51
N TYR A 495 28.31 -24.19 11.39
CA TYR A 495 28.10 -24.53 12.81
C TYR A 495 26.61 -24.65 13.12
N ASN A 496 26.17 -25.89 13.41
CA ASN A 496 24.84 -26.15 13.93
C ASN A 496 24.78 -25.92 15.44
N THR A 497 24.19 -24.81 15.86
CA THR A 497 24.15 -24.40 17.27
C THR A 497 23.24 -25.28 18.12
N THR A 498 22.36 -26.07 17.50
CA THR A 498 21.40 -26.94 18.20
C THR A 498 22.01 -28.22 18.76
N GLY A 499 23.19 -28.61 18.28
CA GLY A 499 23.92 -29.77 18.80
C GLY A 499 23.34 -31.14 18.43
N VAL A 500 22.36 -31.21 17.53
CA VAL A 500 21.79 -32.48 17.07
C VAL A 500 22.55 -32.92 15.82
N GLY A 501 23.44 -33.91 15.98
CA GLY A 501 24.04 -34.61 14.84
C GLY A 501 22.94 -35.20 13.94
N GLN A 502 23.01 -34.90 12.64
CA GLN A 502 22.04 -35.31 11.63
C GLN A 502 22.63 -36.44 10.80
N ASP A 503 22.16 -37.67 11.06
CA ASP A 503 22.31 -38.80 10.15
C ASP A 503 20.99 -38.96 9.35
N THR A 504 20.65 -37.93 8.58
CA THR A 504 19.51 -37.99 7.65
C THR A 504 19.96 -38.63 6.33
N ALA A 505 19.01 -39.22 5.58
CA ALA A 505 19.34 -39.96 4.38
C ALA A 505 19.93 -39.04 3.29
N ASN A 506 21.11 -39.40 2.77
CA ASN A 506 21.80 -38.71 1.67
C ASN A 506 22.28 -37.28 2.00
N THR A 507 22.70 -37.03 3.23
CA THR A 507 23.49 -35.83 3.56
C THR A 507 24.99 -36.11 3.45
N THR A 508 25.75 -35.14 2.94
CA THR A 508 27.21 -35.24 2.75
C THR A 508 27.93 -34.16 3.54
N ASP A 509 29.00 -34.54 4.23
CA ASP A 509 29.92 -33.62 4.90
C ASP A 509 30.93 -33.06 3.88
N GLY A 510 30.75 -31.80 3.48
CA GLY A 510 31.67 -31.05 2.62
C GLY A 510 32.88 -30.49 3.36
N GLY A 511 32.96 -30.66 4.68
CA GLY A 511 34.08 -30.26 5.52
C GLY A 511 33.88 -28.94 6.28
N ASN A 512 34.74 -28.73 7.29
CA ASN A 512 34.69 -27.59 8.21
C ASN A 512 33.30 -27.40 8.87
N ASN A 513 32.65 -28.50 9.24
CA ASN A 513 31.35 -28.48 9.91
C ASN A 513 31.47 -28.78 11.40
N THR A 514 30.64 -28.15 12.22
CA THR A 514 30.55 -28.38 13.66
C THR A 514 29.11 -28.73 14.03
N ASN A 515 28.94 -29.80 14.83
CA ASN A 515 27.64 -30.29 15.32
C ASN A 515 26.62 -30.70 14.24
N TRP A 516 27.07 -30.93 13.01
CA TRP A 516 26.22 -31.42 11.92
C TRP A 516 26.24 -32.93 11.79
N PHE A 517 27.42 -33.53 11.81
CA PHE A 517 27.59 -34.97 11.64
C PHE A 517 28.07 -35.52 12.98
N SER A 518 27.49 -36.64 13.41
CA SER A 518 28.08 -37.42 14.50
C SER A 518 29.52 -37.70 14.12
N THR A 519 30.49 -37.45 15.02
CA THR A 519 31.90 -37.66 14.72
C THR A 519 32.08 -39.06 14.15
N SER A 520 32.26 -39.18 12.84
CA SER A 520 32.72 -40.43 12.23
C SER A 520 33.97 -40.78 13.01
N SER A 521 33.96 -41.98 13.61
CA SER A 521 35.12 -42.56 14.25
C SER A 521 36.36 -42.24 13.41
N THR A 522 37.39 -41.75 14.09
CA THR A 522 38.75 -41.72 13.57
C THR A 522 38.98 -42.92 12.66
N PRO A 523 39.61 -42.75 11.47
CA PRO A 523 39.94 -43.90 10.66
C PRO A 523 40.78 -44.84 11.53
N THR A 524 40.21 -45.98 11.91
CA THR A 524 41.00 -47.06 12.51
C THR A 524 42.12 -47.33 11.51
N PRO A 525 43.40 -47.19 11.89
CA PRO A 525 44.48 -47.63 11.02
C PRO A 525 44.21 -49.11 10.70
N PRO A 526 44.41 -49.55 9.45
CA PRO A 526 44.08 -50.90 9.05
C PRO A 526 44.79 -51.89 9.96
N SER A 527 44.02 -52.50 10.86
CA SER A 527 44.50 -53.62 11.66
C SER A 527 44.50 -54.83 10.73
N GLY A 528 45.62 -55.05 10.05
CA GLY A 528 45.76 -56.22 9.20
C GLY A 528 46.74 -56.12 8.03
N SER A 529 47.91 -55.50 8.19
CA SER A 529 49.07 -55.90 7.39
C SER A 529 50.05 -56.60 8.33
N SER A 530 50.04 -57.93 8.27
CA SER A 530 51.09 -58.77 8.82
C SER A 530 52.44 -58.21 8.38
N ILE A 531 53.34 -58.00 9.34
CA ILE A 531 54.76 -57.75 9.09
C ILE A 531 55.27 -58.95 8.28
N GLY A 532 55.37 -58.77 6.97
CA GLY A 532 56.12 -59.65 6.09
C GLY A 532 57.60 -59.44 6.40
N SER A 533 58.28 -60.54 6.68
CA SER A 533 59.73 -60.70 6.84
C SER A 533 60.56 -59.59 6.16
N ILE A 534 61.41 -58.93 6.95
CA ILE A 534 62.47 -58.05 6.45
C ILE A 534 63.45 -58.92 5.64
N ASP A 535 63.53 -58.68 4.33
CA ASP A 535 64.65 -59.14 3.48
C ASP A 535 65.71 -58.02 3.44
N THR A 536 66.88 -58.31 3.99
CA THR A 536 67.97 -57.35 4.26
C THR A 536 68.90 -57.13 3.06
N THR A 537 68.42 -57.14 1.81
CA THR A 537 69.34 -57.18 0.65
C THR A 537 69.40 -55.94 -0.26
N SER A 538 68.70 -54.84 0.02
CA SER A 538 69.02 -53.57 -0.68
C SER A 538 68.53 -52.32 0.07
N PHE A 539 69.38 -51.78 0.94
CA PHE A 539 69.27 -50.44 1.50
C PHE A 539 70.14 -49.51 0.66
N THR A 540 69.53 -48.57 -0.08
CA THR A 540 70.26 -47.48 -0.72
C THR A 540 69.76 -46.18 -0.11
N VAL A 541 70.62 -45.54 0.68
CA VAL A 541 70.37 -44.19 1.20
C VAL A 541 71.18 -43.20 0.40
N SER A 542 70.49 -42.26 -0.22
CA SER A 542 71.09 -41.05 -0.76
C SER A 542 70.86 -39.91 0.24
N TRP A 543 71.93 -39.46 0.88
CA TRP A 543 71.95 -38.22 1.64
C TRP A 543 72.32 -37.07 0.70
N THR A 544 71.47 -36.07 0.58
CA THR A 544 71.87 -34.72 0.15
C THR A 544 72.02 -33.87 1.38
N ASP A 545 73.28 -33.65 1.78
CA ASP A 545 73.69 -32.63 2.72
C ASP A 545 73.74 -31.29 1.98
N ASN A 546 73.15 -30.24 2.56
CA ASN A 546 73.57 -28.88 2.27
C ASN A 546 73.37 -28.02 3.51
N SER A 547 74.14 -28.30 4.56
CA SER A 547 74.49 -27.29 5.54
C SER A 547 75.50 -26.29 4.94
N SER A 548 75.18 -25.00 4.97
CA SER A 548 76.21 -23.97 5.11
C SER A 548 75.76 -22.98 6.18
N ASP A 549 76.55 -22.99 7.25
CA ASP A 549 76.55 -22.19 8.46
C ASP A 549 76.55 -20.67 8.25
N GLU A 550 76.16 -20.00 9.34
CA GLU A 550 76.57 -18.68 9.85
C GLU A 550 77.41 -17.74 8.94
N THR A 551 76.88 -16.56 8.65
CA THR A 551 77.22 -15.27 9.31
C THR A 551 76.19 -14.19 8.96
#